data_AF-A0A9X0H494-F1
#
_entry.id   AF-A0A9X0H494-F1
#
_cell.length_a   1.000
_cell.length_b   1.000
_cell.length_c   1.000
_cell.angle_alpha   90.00
_cell.angle_beta   90.00
_cell.angle_gamma   90.00
#
_symmetry.space_group_name_H-M   'P 1'
#
loop_
_entity.id
_entity.type
_entity.pdbx_description
1 polymer ?
#
loop_
_entity_poly.entity_id
_entity_poly.type
_entity_poly.pdbx_seq_one_letter_code
_entity_poly.pdbx_strand_id
1 'polypeptide(L)'
;MIDVYDAPSPQDLEAVSPALRDFTERAVQGELWDRVELSPRDRSVVTLAVVIARNQAVQITTTLEAALKNGVTPTEISEIITHLAFYAGWGSALAAILPTKDVFSRHGFKQESLPPAHDALLPLDEENEAKRATTVAANFGEVAPGVVQNTTDYLFRNLWLRPALAPRDRSLVTVAALVSAGQVVQIPYHLNRAMDNGLTQEQASEVLNQLAFHAGWPNVFSAMPVFKDVFAGRG
;
A
#
# COMPACT_ATOMS: atom_id res chain seq x y z
N MET A 1 -30.61 9.08 -8.70
CA MET A 1 -29.24 9.61 -8.57
C MET A 1 -28.37 8.40 -8.36
N ILE A 2 -27.49 8.08 -9.32
CA ILE A 2 -26.45 7.07 -9.09
C ILE A 2 -25.52 7.69 -8.06
N ASP A 3 -25.33 7.04 -6.92
CA ASP A 3 -24.34 7.46 -5.96
C ASP A 3 -22.98 7.37 -6.67
N VAL A 4 -22.32 8.50 -6.89
CA VAL A 4 -21.11 8.62 -7.74
C VAL A 4 -19.88 7.90 -7.17
N TYR A 5 -20.09 7.09 -6.13
CA TYR A 5 -19.07 6.37 -5.37
C TYR A 5 -19.24 4.84 -5.38
N ASP A 6 -20.25 4.30 -6.06
CA ASP A 6 -20.45 2.86 -6.16
C ASP A 6 -19.68 2.26 -7.35
N ALA A 7 -19.02 1.12 -7.11
CA ALA A 7 -18.37 0.33 -8.14
C ALA A 7 -19.42 -0.23 -9.13
N PRO A 8 -19.08 -0.39 -10.43
CA PRO A 8 -20.00 -0.96 -11.40
C PRO A 8 -20.45 -2.37 -10.98
N SER A 9 -21.74 -2.65 -11.17
CA SER A 9 -22.29 -3.98 -10.93
C SER A 9 -21.82 -4.99 -11.98
N PRO A 10 -21.93 -6.30 -11.72
CA PRO A 10 -21.76 -7.34 -12.74
C PRO A 10 -22.52 -7.05 -14.04
N GLN A 11 -23.76 -6.56 -13.94
CA GLN A 11 -24.61 -6.24 -15.08
C GLN A 11 -24.11 -5.02 -15.84
N ASP A 12 -23.56 -4.01 -15.14
CA ASP A 12 -22.93 -2.86 -15.80
C ASP A 12 -21.69 -3.28 -16.61
N LEU A 13 -20.88 -4.18 -16.04
CA LEU A 13 -19.72 -4.75 -16.75
C LEU A 13 -20.18 -5.54 -17.98
N GLU A 14 -21.17 -6.42 -17.84
CA GLU A 14 -21.71 -7.21 -18.96
C GLU A 14 -22.29 -6.32 -20.07
N ALA A 15 -22.99 -5.25 -19.71
CA ALA A 15 -23.62 -4.33 -20.64
C ALA A 15 -22.61 -3.51 -21.47
N VAL A 16 -21.40 -3.28 -20.95
CA VAL A 16 -20.38 -2.44 -21.59
C VAL A 16 -19.21 -3.25 -22.15
N SER A 17 -18.72 -4.23 -21.38
CA SER A 17 -17.56 -5.06 -21.68
C SER A 17 -17.71 -6.47 -21.09
N PRO A 18 -18.46 -7.38 -21.75
CA PRO A 18 -18.70 -8.73 -21.24
C PRO A 18 -17.41 -9.55 -21.07
N ALA A 19 -16.39 -9.30 -21.90
CA ALA A 19 -15.07 -9.90 -21.71
C ALA A 19 -14.40 -9.44 -20.40
N LEU A 20 -14.57 -8.17 -20.00
CA LEU A 20 -14.07 -7.69 -18.71
C LEU A 20 -14.84 -8.35 -17.55
N ARG A 21 -16.15 -8.57 -17.69
CA ARG A 21 -16.93 -9.31 -16.69
C ARG A 21 -16.37 -10.71 -16.50
N ASP A 22 -16.20 -11.44 -17.59
CA ASP A 22 -15.67 -12.80 -17.60
C ASP A 22 -14.24 -12.90 -17.01
N PHE A 23 -13.33 -12.00 -17.39
CA PHE A 23 -11.99 -11.95 -16.78
C PHE A 23 -12.01 -11.58 -15.29
N THR A 24 -12.95 -10.72 -14.87
CA THR A 24 -13.11 -10.38 -13.45
C THR A 24 -13.53 -11.60 -12.64
N GLU A 25 -14.47 -12.40 -13.13
CA GLU A 25 -14.92 -13.61 -12.45
C GLU A 25 -13.85 -14.69 -12.44
N ARG A 26 -13.30 -15.05 -13.61
CA ARG A 26 -12.39 -16.20 -13.69
C ARG A 26 -10.97 -15.87 -13.24
N ALA A 27 -10.34 -14.86 -13.83
CA ALA A 27 -8.92 -14.61 -13.62
C ALA A 27 -8.64 -13.86 -12.31
N VAL A 28 -9.51 -12.91 -11.95
CA VAL A 28 -9.34 -12.15 -10.70
C VAL A 28 -9.97 -12.91 -9.54
N GLN A 29 -11.30 -13.08 -9.55
CA GLN A 29 -12.00 -13.63 -8.38
C GLN A 29 -11.78 -15.14 -8.19
N GLY A 30 -11.74 -15.92 -9.26
CA GLY A 30 -11.64 -17.39 -9.22
C GLY A 30 -10.23 -17.97 -9.35
N GLU A 31 -9.22 -17.15 -9.59
CA GLU A 31 -7.83 -17.60 -9.70
C GLU A 31 -6.91 -16.77 -8.81
N LEU A 32 -6.74 -15.47 -9.10
CA LEU A 32 -5.79 -14.62 -8.37
C LEU A 32 -6.03 -14.62 -6.85
N TRP A 33 -7.28 -14.47 -6.42
CA TRP A 33 -7.64 -14.38 -5.00
C TRP A 33 -7.60 -15.72 -4.25
N ASP A 34 -7.60 -16.85 -4.97
CA ASP A 34 -7.53 -18.20 -4.39
C ASP A 34 -6.09 -18.70 -4.17
N ARG A 35 -5.09 -17.98 -4.70
CA ARG A 35 -3.67 -18.28 -4.52
C ARG A 35 -3.22 -18.06 -3.07
N VAL A 36 -2.70 -19.11 -2.44
CA VAL A 36 -2.47 -19.21 -0.99
C VAL A 36 -1.14 -18.61 -0.51
N GLU A 37 -0.21 -18.38 -1.43
CA GLU A 37 1.13 -17.87 -1.16
C GLU A 37 1.12 -16.43 -0.59
N LEU A 38 0.02 -15.69 -0.81
CA LEU A 38 -0.30 -14.44 -0.13
C LEU A 38 -1.72 -14.50 0.44
N SER A 39 -1.86 -14.26 1.74
CA SER A 39 -3.16 -14.37 2.42
C SER A 39 -4.19 -13.39 1.87
N PRO A 40 -5.51 -13.69 1.98
CA PRO A 40 -6.56 -12.74 1.60
C PRO A 40 -6.43 -11.39 2.31
N ARG A 41 -5.98 -11.38 3.57
CA ARG A 41 -5.70 -10.17 4.35
C ARG A 41 -4.60 -9.34 3.67
N ASP A 42 -3.46 -9.95 3.35
CA ASP A 42 -2.34 -9.23 2.73
C ASP A 42 -2.67 -8.79 1.29
N ARG A 43 -3.42 -9.59 0.53
CA ARG A 43 -3.97 -9.18 -0.78
C ARG A 43 -4.83 -7.94 -0.65
N SER A 44 -5.69 -7.86 0.35
CA SER A 44 -6.50 -6.67 0.64
C SER A 44 -5.65 -5.46 1.03
N VAL A 45 -4.59 -5.62 1.83
CA VAL A 45 -3.66 -4.52 2.15
C VAL A 45 -3.00 -3.99 0.88
N VAL A 46 -2.52 -4.88 -0.01
CA VAL A 46 -1.91 -4.51 -1.29
C VAL A 46 -2.93 -3.81 -2.20
N THR A 47 -4.11 -4.37 -2.40
CA THR A 47 -5.15 -3.79 -3.26
C THR A 47 -5.62 -2.42 -2.74
N LEU A 48 -5.84 -2.27 -1.44
CA LEU A 48 -6.20 -0.98 -0.84
C LEU A 48 -5.10 0.05 -1.06
N ALA A 49 -3.84 -0.33 -0.90
CA ALA A 49 -2.72 0.56 -1.14
C ALA A 49 -2.69 1.07 -2.59
N VAL A 50 -2.92 0.19 -3.58
CA VAL A 50 -2.98 0.56 -5.00
C VAL A 50 -4.15 1.49 -5.29
N VAL A 51 -5.35 1.14 -4.81
CA VAL A 51 -6.58 1.90 -5.08
C VAL A 51 -6.45 3.33 -4.54
N ILE A 52 -5.88 3.49 -3.34
CA ILE A 52 -5.58 4.80 -2.78
C ILE A 52 -4.47 5.48 -3.58
N ALA A 53 -3.32 4.83 -3.79
CA ALA A 53 -2.15 5.45 -4.42
C ALA A 53 -2.40 5.92 -5.85
N ARG A 54 -3.27 5.23 -6.58
CA ARG A 54 -3.67 5.57 -7.96
C ARG A 54 -4.95 6.40 -8.04
N ASN A 55 -5.49 6.84 -6.90
CA ASN A 55 -6.71 7.64 -6.78
C ASN A 55 -7.91 7.02 -7.54
N GLN A 56 -8.10 5.70 -7.40
CA GLN A 56 -9.16 4.94 -8.07
C GLN A 56 -10.47 5.04 -7.26
N ALA A 57 -11.01 6.26 -7.14
CA ALA A 57 -12.11 6.60 -6.23
C ALA A 57 -13.32 5.64 -6.27
N VAL A 58 -13.73 5.23 -7.48
CA VAL A 58 -14.86 4.29 -7.71
C VAL A 58 -14.67 2.93 -7.05
N GLN A 59 -13.42 2.51 -6.77
CA GLN A 59 -13.11 1.21 -6.16
C GLN A 59 -12.85 1.31 -4.65
N ILE A 60 -12.73 2.51 -4.06
CA ILE A 60 -12.32 2.67 -2.66
C ILE A 60 -13.32 1.95 -1.73
N THR A 61 -14.62 2.23 -1.88
CA THR A 61 -15.66 1.67 -1.00
C THR A 61 -15.66 0.15 -1.01
N THR A 62 -15.72 -0.48 -2.19
CA THR A 62 -15.75 -1.95 -2.31
C THR A 62 -14.45 -2.60 -1.84
N THR A 63 -13.31 -1.93 -2.05
CA THR A 63 -12.00 -2.41 -1.57
C THR A 63 -11.90 -2.37 -0.04
N LEU A 64 -12.43 -1.32 0.60
CA LEU A 64 -12.49 -1.21 2.06
C LEU A 64 -13.36 -2.32 2.66
N GLU A 65 -14.54 -2.57 2.08
CA GLU A 65 -15.43 -3.66 2.51
C GLU A 65 -14.74 -5.02 2.42
N ALA A 66 -14.06 -5.28 1.30
CA ALA A 66 -13.28 -6.51 1.12
C ALA A 66 -12.13 -6.61 2.12
N ALA A 67 -11.44 -5.50 2.41
CA ALA A 67 -10.35 -5.47 3.39
C ALA A 67 -10.82 -5.79 4.80
N LEU A 68 -11.92 -5.17 5.25
CA LEU A 68 -12.54 -5.46 6.55
C LEU A 68 -12.97 -6.94 6.64
N LYS A 69 -13.64 -7.44 5.59
CA LYS A 69 -14.06 -8.85 5.51
C LYS A 69 -12.86 -9.82 5.60
N ASN A 70 -11.74 -9.47 4.99
CA ASN A 70 -10.53 -10.27 5.01
C ASN A 70 -9.65 -10.05 6.25
N GLY A 71 -10.14 -9.28 7.24
CA GLY A 71 -9.49 -9.12 8.54
C GLY A 71 -8.49 -7.98 8.64
N VAL A 72 -8.44 -7.06 7.66
CA VAL A 72 -7.73 -5.78 7.84
C VAL A 72 -8.55 -4.92 8.81
N THR A 73 -7.92 -4.45 9.88
CA THR A 73 -8.60 -3.71 10.93
C THR A 73 -8.83 -2.24 10.56
N PRO A 74 -9.81 -1.55 11.17
CA PRO A 74 -9.99 -0.11 11.01
C PRO A 74 -8.73 0.70 11.38
N THR A 75 -8.00 0.21 12.38
CA THR A 75 -6.72 0.77 12.84
C THR A 75 -5.66 0.73 11.75
N GLU A 76 -5.50 -0.42 11.09
CA GLU A 76 -4.57 -0.58 9.97
C GLU A 76 -5.01 0.23 8.75
N ILE A 77 -6.31 0.24 8.39
CA ILE A 77 -6.84 1.04 7.28
C ILE A 77 -6.56 2.53 7.49
N SER A 78 -6.84 3.05 8.69
CA SER A 78 -6.54 4.44 9.04
C SER A 78 -5.06 4.75 8.83
N GLU A 79 -4.19 3.84 9.27
CA GLU A 79 -2.75 4.02 9.23
C GLU A 79 -2.17 3.86 7.81
N ILE A 80 -2.77 3.02 6.97
CA ILE A 80 -2.48 2.92 5.53
C ILE A 80 -2.76 4.27 4.84
N ILE A 81 -3.91 4.89 5.11
CA ILE A 81 -4.27 6.20 4.53
C ILE A 81 -3.25 7.27 4.95
N THR A 82 -2.91 7.33 6.24
CA THR A 82 -1.88 8.25 6.74
C THR A 82 -0.52 8.01 6.09
N HIS A 83 -0.10 6.75 5.96
CA HIS A 83 1.18 6.40 5.33
C HIS A 83 1.24 6.79 3.86
N LEU A 84 0.16 6.56 3.12
CA LEU A 84 0.08 6.90 1.70
C LEU A 84 -0.05 8.40 1.44
N ALA A 85 -0.39 9.22 2.43
CA ALA A 85 -0.29 10.68 2.30
C ALA A 85 1.15 11.13 1.99
N PHE A 86 2.14 10.43 2.55
CA PHE A 86 3.57 10.70 2.31
C PHE A 86 4.13 9.96 1.08
N TYR A 87 3.69 8.73 0.84
CA TYR A 87 4.25 7.88 -0.23
C TYR A 87 3.52 7.95 -1.57
N ALA A 88 2.25 8.35 -1.59
CA ALA A 88 1.44 8.51 -2.79
C ALA A 88 0.83 9.93 -2.93
N GLY A 89 1.09 10.81 -1.97
CA GLY A 89 0.69 12.21 -1.98
C GLY A 89 -0.59 12.50 -1.20
N TRP A 90 -0.68 13.73 -0.69
CA TRP A 90 -1.75 14.17 0.21
C TRP A 90 -3.15 14.07 -0.42
N GLY A 91 -3.27 14.38 -1.71
CA GLY A 91 -4.56 14.31 -2.44
C GLY A 91 -5.12 12.89 -2.51
N SER A 92 -4.27 11.90 -2.74
CA SER A 92 -4.63 10.48 -2.78
C SER A 92 -5.17 10.01 -1.43
N ALA A 93 -4.52 10.40 -0.33
CA ALA A 93 -4.99 10.10 1.02
C ALA A 93 -6.31 10.81 1.36
N LEU A 94 -6.44 12.11 1.02
CA LEU A 94 -7.68 12.87 1.25
C LEU A 94 -8.87 12.28 0.50
N ALA A 95 -8.67 11.79 -0.73
CA ALA A 95 -9.72 11.14 -1.52
C ALA A 95 -10.28 9.87 -0.84
N ALA A 96 -9.49 9.19 0.00
CA ALA A 96 -9.93 8.02 0.75
C ALA A 96 -10.74 8.36 2.01
N ILE A 97 -10.67 9.59 2.53
CA ILE A 97 -11.26 9.94 3.83
C ILE A 97 -12.79 9.81 3.84
N LEU A 98 -13.49 10.36 2.85
CA LEU A 98 -14.95 10.34 2.84
C LEU A 98 -15.52 8.93 2.63
N PRO A 99 -15.05 8.12 1.66
CA PRO A 99 -15.48 6.72 1.55
C PRO A 99 -15.15 5.90 2.80
N THR A 100 -13.98 6.10 3.41
CA THR A 100 -13.60 5.38 4.64
C THR A 100 -14.51 5.77 5.80
N LYS A 101 -14.83 7.06 5.96
CA LYS A 101 -15.76 7.53 6.98
C LYS A 101 -17.15 6.91 6.81
N ASP A 102 -17.65 6.83 5.59
CA ASP A 102 -18.93 6.18 5.30
C ASP A 102 -18.92 4.70 5.67
N VAL A 103 -17.94 3.94 5.16
CA VAL A 103 -17.77 2.51 5.48
C VAL A 103 -17.66 2.29 6.98
N PHE A 104 -16.81 3.07 7.67
CA PHE A 104 -16.64 2.95 9.12
C PHE A 104 -17.93 3.22 9.88
N SER A 105 -18.71 4.22 9.45
CA SER A 105 -20.00 4.54 10.05
C SER A 105 -21.00 3.39 9.86
N ARG A 106 -21.04 2.76 8.67
CA ARG A 106 -21.90 1.60 8.38
C ARG A 106 -21.55 0.37 9.23
N HIS A 107 -20.28 0.18 9.55
CA HIS A 107 -19.81 -0.90 10.44
C HIS A 107 -19.78 -0.51 11.93
N GLY A 108 -20.20 0.70 12.28
CA GLY A 108 -20.26 1.18 13.66
C GLY A 108 -18.89 1.45 14.30
N PHE A 109 -17.82 1.57 13.51
CA PHE A 109 -16.51 1.98 14.00
C PHE A 109 -16.53 3.46 14.40
N LYS A 110 -15.93 3.77 15.55
CA LYS A 110 -15.91 5.12 16.12
C LYS A 110 -14.49 5.67 16.15
N GLN A 111 -14.35 6.99 16.24
CA GLN A 111 -13.04 7.66 16.27
C GLN A 111 -12.13 7.12 17.39
N GLU A 112 -12.69 6.72 18.53
CA GLU A 112 -11.96 6.20 19.68
C GLU A 112 -11.35 4.80 19.43
N SER A 113 -11.78 4.12 18.36
CA SER A 113 -11.20 2.84 17.92
C SER A 113 -10.05 3.01 16.91
N LEU A 114 -9.75 4.24 16.50
CA LEU A 114 -8.68 4.55 15.55
C LEU A 114 -7.36 4.88 16.26
N PRO A 115 -6.20 4.80 15.58
CA PRO A 115 -4.92 5.16 16.15
C PRO A 115 -4.94 6.60 16.67
N PRO A 116 -4.35 6.88 17.85
CA PRO A 116 -4.24 8.26 18.30
C PRO A 116 -3.32 9.06 17.37
N ALA A 117 -3.58 10.37 17.29
CA ALA A 117 -2.74 11.28 16.50
C ALA A 117 -1.28 11.27 16.99
N HIS A 118 -1.09 11.18 18.32
CA HIS A 118 0.19 11.03 18.99
C HIS A 118 0.19 9.71 19.75
N ASP A 119 1.07 8.80 19.35
CA ASP A 119 1.22 7.48 19.96
C ASP A 119 2.66 7.25 20.42
N ALA A 120 2.86 6.29 21.32
CA ALA A 120 4.19 5.80 21.65
C ALA A 120 4.79 5.12 20.41
N LEU A 121 5.93 5.63 19.95
CA LEU A 121 6.60 5.11 18.77
C LEU A 121 7.31 3.78 19.06
N LEU A 122 7.37 2.91 18.04
CA LEU A 122 8.18 1.70 18.05
C LEU A 122 9.67 2.04 18.24
N PRO A 123 10.48 1.12 18.78
CA PRO A 123 11.92 1.31 18.91
C PRO A 123 12.58 1.64 17.57
N LEU A 124 13.50 2.60 17.59
CA LEU A 124 14.31 2.98 16.44
C LEU A 124 15.67 2.29 16.52
N ASP A 125 16.09 1.70 15.40
CA ASP A 125 17.48 1.31 15.20
C ASP A 125 18.32 2.57 14.90
N GLU A 126 18.89 3.15 15.95
CA GLU A 126 19.64 4.40 15.86
C GLU A 126 20.89 4.29 14.99
N GLU A 127 21.54 3.12 14.94
CA GLU A 127 22.74 2.93 14.11
C GLU A 127 22.38 2.95 12.63
N ASN A 128 21.36 2.18 12.24
CA ASN A 128 20.92 2.15 10.85
C ASN A 128 20.28 3.47 10.41
N GLU A 129 19.55 4.15 11.30
CA GLU A 129 19.01 5.47 10.99
C GLU A 129 20.12 6.52 10.83
N ALA A 130 21.16 6.50 11.67
CA ALA A 130 22.30 7.39 11.51
C ALA A 130 23.01 7.18 10.17
N LYS A 131 23.25 5.92 9.78
CA LYS A 131 23.82 5.58 8.46
C LYS A 131 22.96 6.13 7.31
N ARG A 132 21.65 5.85 7.34
CA ARG A 132 20.70 6.34 6.32
C ARG A 132 20.73 7.88 6.24
N ALA A 133 20.64 8.56 7.37
CA ALA A 133 20.64 10.02 7.45
C ALA A 133 21.94 10.63 6.89
N THR A 134 23.10 10.07 7.26
CA THR A 134 24.41 10.50 6.74
C THR A 134 24.49 10.30 5.21
N THR A 135 24.08 9.15 4.69
CA THR A 135 24.10 8.89 3.24
C THR A 135 23.19 9.85 2.48
N VAL A 136 21.98 10.13 2.97
CA VAL A 136 21.06 11.07 2.31
C VAL A 136 21.60 12.50 2.36
N ALA A 137 22.12 12.94 3.51
CA ALA A 137 22.70 14.27 3.67
C ALA A 137 23.93 14.48 2.78
N ALA A 138 24.82 13.48 2.67
CA ALA A 138 26.00 13.57 1.83
C ALA A 138 25.67 13.70 0.34
N ASN A 139 24.61 13.04 -0.14
CA ASN A 139 24.21 13.08 -1.55
C ASN A 139 23.31 14.27 -1.90
N PHE A 140 22.45 14.72 -0.98
CA PHE A 140 21.36 15.65 -1.31
C PHE A 140 21.22 16.84 -0.34
N GLY A 141 22.09 16.96 0.66
CA GLY A 141 22.02 18.03 1.67
C GLY A 141 22.15 19.43 1.07
N GLU A 142 23.02 19.60 0.07
CA GLU A 142 23.17 20.87 -0.66
C GLU A 142 22.04 21.12 -1.67
N VAL A 143 21.41 20.06 -2.18
CA VAL A 143 20.36 20.15 -3.21
C VAL A 143 19.04 20.62 -2.60
N ALA A 144 18.61 19.98 -1.51
CA ALA A 144 17.30 20.25 -0.90
C ALA A 144 17.34 19.96 0.61
N PRO A 145 17.97 20.83 1.43
CA PRO A 145 18.16 20.57 2.86
C PRO A 145 16.85 20.38 3.62
N GLY A 146 15.79 21.11 3.24
CA GLY A 146 14.46 20.94 3.85
C GLY A 146 13.85 19.57 3.58
N VAL A 147 14.08 18.99 2.39
CA VAL A 147 13.61 17.63 2.08
C VAL A 147 14.39 16.59 2.88
N VAL A 148 15.71 16.76 3.00
CA VAL A 148 16.57 15.88 3.81
C VAL A 148 16.14 15.88 5.28
N GLN A 149 15.91 17.07 5.85
CA GLN A 149 15.46 17.21 7.24
C GLN A 149 14.09 16.55 7.45
N ASN A 150 13.11 16.88 6.60
CA ASN A 150 11.76 16.31 6.71
C ASN A 150 11.73 14.79 6.51
N THR A 151 12.62 14.25 5.67
CA THR A 151 12.78 12.80 5.50
C THR A 151 13.15 12.14 6.83
N THR A 152 14.07 12.74 7.58
CA THR A 152 14.46 12.24 8.90
C THR A 152 13.33 12.42 9.92
N ASP A 153 12.84 13.65 10.07
CA ASP A 153 11.93 14.01 11.17
C ASP A 153 10.53 13.42 11.02
N TYR A 154 9.92 13.57 9.85
CA TYR A 154 8.54 13.15 9.63
C TYR A 154 8.43 11.70 9.18
N LEU A 155 9.43 11.16 8.46
CA LEU A 155 9.35 9.80 7.95
C LEU A 155 10.04 8.81 8.88
N PHE A 156 11.37 8.81 8.97
CA PHE A 156 12.11 7.71 9.60
C PHE A 156 12.12 7.77 11.14
N ARG A 157 12.04 8.97 11.73
CA ARG A 157 11.90 9.17 13.18
C ARG A 157 10.45 9.34 13.66
N ASN A 158 9.46 9.24 12.77
CA ASN A 158 8.05 9.32 13.13
C ASN A 158 7.20 8.30 12.37
N LEU A 159 6.80 8.57 11.12
CA LEU A 159 5.84 7.76 10.36
C LEU A 159 6.18 6.27 10.35
N TRP A 160 7.45 5.92 10.12
CA TRP A 160 7.93 4.54 10.08
C TRP A 160 7.91 3.81 11.42
N LEU A 161 7.75 4.55 12.52
CA LEU A 161 7.72 4.03 13.89
C LEU A 161 6.31 4.03 14.49
N ARG A 162 5.30 4.52 13.78
CA ARG A 162 3.92 4.50 14.31
C ARG A 162 3.43 3.03 14.46
N PRO A 163 2.91 2.62 15.63
CA PRO A 163 2.72 1.21 15.97
C PRO A 163 1.44 0.58 15.39
N ALA A 164 0.48 1.41 14.98
CA ALA A 164 -0.82 0.98 14.47
C ALA A 164 -0.77 0.15 13.17
N LEU A 165 0.37 0.15 12.48
CA LEU A 165 0.64 -0.72 11.34
C LEU A 165 2.02 -1.35 11.54
N ALA A 166 2.07 -2.69 11.58
CA ALA A 166 3.30 -3.41 11.80
C ALA A 166 4.38 -3.03 10.75
N PRO A 167 5.68 -3.02 11.11
CA PRO A 167 6.75 -2.66 10.16
C PRO A 167 6.72 -3.46 8.86
N ARG A 168 6.34 -4.75 8.91
CA ARG A 168 6.15 -5.59 7.72
C ARG A 168 5.08 -5.03 6.80
N ASP A 169 3.91 -4.72 7.34
CA ASP A 169 2.74 -4.29 6.58
C ASP A 169 2.91 -2.87 6.05
N ARG A 170 3.56 -1.99 6.84
CA ARG A 170 3.94 -0.65 6.37
C ARG A 170 4.89 -0.72 5.18
N SER A 171 5.86 -1.64 5.20
CA SER A 171 6.72 -1.89 4.04
C SER A 171 5.96 -2.50 2.87
N LEU A 172 5.03 -3.44 3.11
CA LEU A 172 4.17 -4.03 2.08
C LEU A 172 3.36 -2.97 1.32
N VAL A 173 2.70 -2.08 2.06
CA VAL A 173 1.94 -0.93 1.52
C VAL A 173 2.84 -0.01 0.69
N THR A 174 4.06 0.27 1.20
CA THR A 174 5.03 1.11 0.50
C THR A 174 5.45 0.50 -0.83
N VAL A 175 5.86 -0.78 -0.82
CA VAL A 175 6.27 -1.48 -2.05
C VAL A 175 5.13 -1.55 -3.06
N ALA A 176 3.91 -1.86 -2.60
CA ALA A 176 2.73 -1.87 -3.45
C ALA A 176 2.47 -0.50 -4.12
N ALA A 177 2.53 0.59 -3.34
CA ALA A 177 2.34 1.94 -3.87
C ALA A 177 3.42 2.33 -4.89
N LEU A 178 4.70 2.05 -4.59
CA LEU A 178 5.84 2.36 -5.46
C LEU A 178 5.74 1.63 -6.81
N VAL A 179 5.48 0.32 -6.78
CA VAL A 179 5.28 -0.47 -8.00
C VAL A 179 4.08 0.06 -8.77
N SER A 180 2.96 0.36 -8.09
CA SER A 180 1.75 0.83 -8.75
C SER A 180 1.88 2.17 -9.47
N ALA A 181 2.86 2.98 -9.06
CA ALA A 181 3.21 4.27 -9.64
C ALA A 181 4.43 4.20 -10.59
N GLY A 182 5.01 3.01 -10.81
CA GLY A 182 6.19 2.84 -11.66
C GLY A 182 7.47 3.45 -11.07
N GLN A 183 7.53 3.69 -9.75
CA GLN A 183 8.64 4.37 -9.07
C GLN A 183 9.81 3.42 -8.77
N VAL A 184 10.34 2.81 -9.82
CA VAL A 184 11.31 1.69 -9.72
C VAL A 184 12.61 2.03 -9.00
N VAL A 185 13.01 3.31 -8.98
CA VAL A 185 14.24 3.76 -8.30
C VAL A 185 14.13 3.64 -6.77
N GLN A 186 12.93 3.68 -6.20
CA GLN A 186 12.71 3.60 -4.75
C GLN A 186 12.47 2.16 -4.28
N ILE A 187 12.13 1.25 -5.19
CA ILE A 187 11.83 -0.16 -4.87
C ILE A 187 13.00 -0.88 -4.19
N PRO A 188 14.29 -0.74 -4.58
CA PRO A 188 15.37 -1.52 -3.97
C PRO A 188 15.45 -1.31 -2.45
N TYR A 189 15.38 -0.06 -1.99
CA TYR A 189 15.44 0.26 -0.55
C TYR A 189 14.22 -0.30 0.20
N HIS A 190 13.02 -0.04 -0.32
CA HIS A 190 11.78 -0.41 0.37
C HIS A 190 11.48 -1.91 0.31
N LEU A 191 11.85 -2.60 -0.77
CA LEU A 191 11.76 -4.05 -0.84
C LEU A 191 12.76 -4.71 0.11
N ASN A 192 14.00 -4.20 0.20
CA ASN A 192 14.94 -4.71 1.18
C ASN A 192 14.40 -4.57 2.61
N ARG A 193 13.93 -3.38 2.96
CA ARG A 193 13.28 -3.11 4.26
C ARG A 193 12.04 -3.99 4.49
N ALA A 194 11.27 -4.31 3.45
CA ALA A 194 10.12 -5.19 3.57
C ALA A 194 10.51 -6.61 4.01
N MET A 195 11.54 -7.18 3.38
CA MET A 195 11.96 -8.54 3.75
C MET A 195 12.81 -8.55 5.04
N ASP A 196 13.50 -7.46 5.39
CA ASP A 196 14.09 -7.29 6.73
C ASP A 196 13.01 -7.36 7.82
N ASN A 197 11.83 -6.79 7.53
CA ASN A 197 10.66 -6.84 8.40
C ASN A 197 9.86 -8.16 8.29
N GLY A 198 10.34 -9.15 7.53
CA GLY A 198 9.75 -10.49 7.46
C GLY A 198 8.80 -10.76 6.29
N LEU A 199 8.76 -9.90 5.26
CA LEU A 199 8.11 -10.27 3.98
C LEU A 199 8.96 -11.33 3.27
N THR A 200 8.41 -12.51 2.98
CA THR A 200 9.18 -13.56 2.29
C THR A 200 9.34 -13.25 0.80
N GLN A 201 10.32 -13.88 0.13
CA GLN A 201 10.47 -13.79 -1.33
C GLN A 201 9.22 -14.29 -2.07
N GLU A 202 8.61 -15.37 -1.58
CA GLU A 202 7.37 -15.93 -2.12
C GLU A 202 6.21 -14.93 -2.01
N GLN A 203 6.03 -14.31 -0.85
CA GLN A 203 5.02 -13.26 -0.65
C GLN A 203 5.29 -12.04 -1.54
N ALA A 204 6.55 -11.60 -1.65
CA ALA A 204 6.93 -10.49 -2.53
C ALA A 204 6.67 -10.79 -4.01
N SER A 205 6.86 -12.04 -4.44
CA SER A 205 6.49 -12.49 -5.79
C SER A 205 4.97 -12.44 -6.02
N GLU A 206 4.18 -12.88 -5.04
CA GLU A 206 2.71 -12.79 -5.15
C GLU A 206 2.19 -11.36 -5.08
N VAL A 207 2.89 -10.44 -4.41
CA VAL A 207 2.58 -9.02 -4.48
C VAL A 207 2.67 -8.53 -5.93
N LEU A 208 3.72 -8.90 -6.69
CA LEU A 208 3.80 -8.56 -8.12
C LEU A 208 2.62 -9.12 -8.92
N ASN A 209 2.18 -10.35 -8.62
CA ASN A 209 1.04 -10.96 -9.28
C ASN A 209 -0.26 -10.19 -8.99
N GLN A 210 -0.52 -9.84 -7.71
CA GLN A 210 -1.65 -9.00 -7.31
C GLN A 210 -1.61 -7.64 -8.04
N LEU A 211 -0.44 -7.03 -8.13
CA LEU A 211 -0.24 -5.73 -8.76
C LEU A 211 -0.39 -5.76 -10.28
N ALA A 212 -0.19 -6.90 -10.95
CA ALA A 212 -0.39 -7.00 -12.39
C ALA A 212 -1.84 -6.69 -12.77
N PHE A 213 -2.80 -7.23 -11.99
CA PHE A 213 -4.22 -7.00 -12.19
C PHE A 213 -4.70 -5.63 -11.70
N HIS A 214 -4.18 -5.15 -10.56
CA HIS A 214 -4.67 -3.90 -9.94
C HIS A 214 -3.95 -2.62 -10.41
N ALA A 215 -2.68 -2.74 -10.82
CA ALA A 215 -1.85 -1.62 -11.26
C ALA A 215 -1.37 -1.73 -12.72
N GLY A 216 -1.64 -2.86 -13.39
CA GLY A 216 -1.33 -3.09 -14.79
C GLY A 216 0.04 -3.75 -15.02
N TRP A 217 0.10 -4.60 -16.05
CA TRP A 217 1.29 -5.36 -16.44
C TRP A 217 2.56 -4.51 -16.64
N PRO A 218 2.53 -3.35 -17.33
CA PRO A 218 3.76 -2.57 -17.55
C PRO A 218 4.48 -2.16 -16.25
N ASN A 219 3.72 -1.76 -15.22
CA ASN A 219 4.28 -1.41 -13.91
C ASN A 219 5.01 -2.59 -13.27
N VAL A 220 4.41 -3.79 -13.34
CA VAL A 220 5.04 -5.02 -12.82
C VAL A 220 6.27 -5.39 -13.63
N PHE A 221 6.21 -5.33 -14.95
CA PHE A 221 7.36 -5.61 -15.81
C PHE A 221 8.52 -4.63 -15.62
N SER A 222 8.25 -3.38 -15.26
CA SER A 222 9.30 -2.44 -14.84
C SER A 222 9.89 -2.76 -13.47
N ALA A 223 9.11 -3.33 -12.54
CA ALA A 223 9.57 -3.70 -11.21
C ALA A 223 10.32 -5.05 -11.18
N MET A 224 10.00 -6.00 -12.06
CA MET A 224 10.57 -7.36 -12.05
C MET A 224 12.11 -7.42 -12.06
N PRO A 225 12.84 -6.63 -12.88
CA PRO A 225 14.30 -6.61 -12.81
C PRO A 225 14.83 -6.19 -11.44
N VAL A 226 14.19 -5.21 -10.81
CA VAL A 226 14.57 -4.74 -9.48
C VAL A 226 14.33 -5.82 -8.42
N PHE A 227 13.17 -6.50 -8.47
CA PHE A 227 12.87 -7.61 -7.56
C PHE A 227 13.87 -8.75 -7.73
N LYS A 228 14.20 -9.11 -8.98
CA LYS A 228 15.21 -10.12 -9.30
C LYS A 228 16.56 -9.77 -8.67
N ASP A 229 17.02 -8.53 -8.82
CA ASP A 229 18.32 -8.09 -8.29
C ASP A 229 18.34 -8.09 -6.76
N VAL A 230 17.24 -7.64 -6.12
CA VAL A 230 17.11 -7.69 -4.65
C VAL A 230 17.10 -9.12 -4.14
N PHE A 231 16.37 -10.04 -4.79
CA PHE A 231 16.36 -11.44 -4.38
C PHE A 231 17.73 -12.10 -4.53
N ALA A 232 18.42 -11.84 -5.65
CA ALA A 232 19.77 -12.36 -5.87
C ALA A 232 20.79 -11.82 -4.87
N GLY A 233 20.67 -10.56 -4.45
CA GLY A 233 21.56 -9.95 -3.45
C GLY A 233 21.36 -10.43 -2.01
N ARG A 234 20.31 -11.22 -1.74
CA ARG A 234 20.00 -11.77 -0.42
C ARG A 234 20.25 -13.28 -0.30
N GLY A 235 20.55 -13.94 -1.43
CA GLY A 235 20.92 -15.35 -1.51
C GLY A 235 22.40 -15.60 -1.31
#